data_AF-A0A2D6HFT3-F1
#
_entry.id   AF-A0A2D6HFT3-F1
#
_cell.length_a   1.000
_cell.length_b   1.000
_cell.length_c   1.000
_cell.angle_alpha   90.00
_cell.angle_beta   90.00
_cell.angle_gamma   90.00
#
_symmetry.space_group_name_H-M   'P 1'
#
loop_
_entity.id
_entity.type
_entity.pdbx_description
1 polymer ?
#
loop_
_entity_poly.entity_id
_entity_poly.type
_entity_poly.pdbx_seq_one_letter_code
_entity_poly.pdbx_strand_id
1 'polypeptide(L)'
;MDDLPPRPAPAPVHREAVPPPAAPRLRFSLGVLLAAIPCLVIVSVLGLLGGSLLVTHSLPTSNEGSLELIGDLLAHPLGIAFLILPGQVTLIALAAFPAAFSPTAFRRRLGLVPWTVSTRSVLLLVAAAPAVQFLAVLPVQLLGLEADEQLEFIGRLISEPRGLSAVIMFSAVVFGAGFAEELLFRGYVQRRLLQRWSAPAAIAVPGVVFAAMHMSPVHALGVLPLGLWMGFLAWRTGSVVPAMLAHMTNNALGVVVALLTATPAEGASMDMAQNPSWYWIGVAVGAVCLVAGLRSLARETRERQP
;
A
#
# COMPACT_ATOMS: atom_id res chain seq x y z
N MET A 1 72.47 29.29 12.84
CA MET A 1 72.02 28.28 11.86
C MET A 1 72.32 26.93 12.49
N ASP A 2 71.63 26.53 13.56
CA ASP A 2 70.20 26.26 13.75
C ASP A 2 70.09 24.77 13.99
N ASP A 3 70.44 24.39 15.21
CA ASP A 3 70.33 23.03 15.72
C ASP A 3 69.25 23.05 16.80
N LEU A 4 67.98 22.98 16.35
CA LEU A 4 66.82 22.90 17.23
C LEU A 4 66.40 21.44 17.37
N PRO A 5 66.13 20.95 18.59
CA PRO A 5 65.73 19.57 18.81
C PRO A 5 64.36 19.27 18.14
N PRO A 6 64.13 18.02 17.72
CA PRO A 6 62.90 17.62 17.04
C PRO A 6 61.68 17.84 17.95
N ARG A 7 60.59 18.37 17.37
CA ARG A 7 59.33 18.59 18.10
C ARG A 7 58.76 17.24 18.59
N PRO A 8 58.23 17.19 19.83
CA PRO A 8 57.59 15.98 20.33
C PRO A 8 56.35 15.64 19.49
N ALA A 9 56.13 14.34 19.28
CA ALA A 9 54.98 13.84 18.55
C ALA A 9 53.66 14.29 19.22
N PRO A 10 52.64 14.67 18.44
CA PRO A 10 51.34 15.04 19.02
C PRO A 10 50.77 13.86 19.80
N ALA A 11 50.27 14.15 21.01
CA ALA A 11 49.62 13.15 21.85
C ALA A 11 48.46 12.49 21.07
N PRO A 12 48.23 11.17 21.24
CA PRO A 12 47.12 10.49 20.59
C PRO A 12 45.82 11.16 21.02
N VAL A 13 45.10 11.73 20.05
CA VAL A 13 43.76 12.26 20.27
C VAL A 13 42.89 11.10 20.67
N HIS A 14 42.54 11.01 21.96
CA HIS A 14 41.48 10.13 22.43
C HIS A 14 40.21 10.53 21.67
N ARG A 15 39.88 9.79 20.61
CA ARG A 15 38.57 9.87 19.98
C ARG A 15 37.59 9.41 21.05
N GLU A 16 36.90 10.36 21.68
CA GLU A 16 35.72 10.05 22.48
C GLU A 16 34.83 9.14 21.62
N ALA A 17 34.58 7.93 22.13
CA ALA A 17 33.74 6.97 21.45
C ALA A 17 32.37 7.61 21.30
N VAL A 18 31.98 7.95 20.05
CA VAL A 18 30.65 8.45 19.74
C VAL A 18 29.66 7.43 20.31
N PRO A 19 28.80 7.82 21.28
CA PRO A 19 27.88 6.88 21.88
C PRO A 19 27.02 6.26 20.78
N PRO A 20 26.73 4.94 20.84
CA PRO A 20 25.93 4.28 19.84
C PRO A 20 24.60 5.02 19.71
N PRO A 21 24.10 5.24 18.48
CA PRO A 21 22.87 5.98 18.26
C PRO A 21 21.75 5.37 19.09
N ALA A 22 21.02 6.24 19.80
CA ALA A 22 19.95 5.81 20.69
C ALA A 22 18.99 4.86 19.95
N ALA A 23 18.76 3.71 20.57
CA ALA A 23 17.72 2.77 20.29
C ALA A 23 16.48 3.43 19.62
N PRO A 24 16.11 3.11 18.36
CA PRO A 24 14.92 3.67 17.74
C PRO A 24 13.71 3.34 18.62
N ARG A 25 13.02 4.38 19.08
CA ARG A 25 11.87 4.28 19.98
C ARG A 25 10.68 3.62 19.25
N LEU A 26 10.53 2.30 19.42
CA LEU A 26 9.49 1.45 18.81
C LEU A 26 8.07 1.99 19.06
N ARG A 27 7.85 2.58 20.24
CA ARG A 27 6.60 3.24 20.63
C ARG A 27 6.09 4.27 19.62
N PHE A 28 6.97 4.93 18.86
CA PHE A 28 6.53 5.87 17.83
C PHE A 28 5.96 5.17 16.59
N SER A 29 6.55 4.05 16.17
CA SER A 29 6.01 3.26 15.05
C SER A 29 4.65 2.67 15.39
N LEU A 30 4.51 2.14 16.60
CA LEU A 30 3.24 1.62 17.10
C LEU A 30 2.22 2.76 17.29
N GLY A 31 2.64 3.91 17.80
CA GLY A 31 1.78 5.09 17.91
C GLY A 31 1.27 5.60 16.56
N VAL A 32 2.13 5.61 15.53
CA VAL A 32 1.71 5.95 14.15
C VAL A 32 0.71 4.94 13.59
N LEU A 33 0.93 3.63 13.81
CA LEU A 33 -0.03 2.59 13.41
C LEU A 33 -1.38 2.76 14.12
N LEU A 34 -1.35 3.00 15.43
CA LEU A 34 -2.56 3.18 16.24
C LEU A 34 -3.33 4.45 15.86
N ALA A 35 -2.63 5.49 15.41
CA ALA A 35 -3.24 6.74 14.94
C ALA A 35 -3.80 6.64 13.52
N ALA A 36 -3.32 5.71 12.68
CA ALA A 36 -3.67 5.65 11.26
C ALA A 36 -5.19 5.48 11.03
N ILE A 37 -5.80 4.47 11.65
CA ILE A 37 -7.24 4.19 11.51
C ILE A 37 -8.11 5.36 11.98
N PRO A 38 -7.98 5.87 13.23
CA PRO A 38 -8.84 6.98 13.67
C PRO A 38 -8.62 8.24 12.84
N CYS A 39 -7.37 8.56 12.43
CA CYS A 39 -7.13 9.69 11.54
C CYS A 39 -7.82 9.49 10.19
N LEU A 40 -7.76 8.30 9.60
CA LEU A 40 -8.44 7.99 8.35
C LEU A 40 -9.95 8.15 8.46
N VAL A 41 -10.57 7.58 9.50
CA VAL A 41 -12.02 7.73 9.73
C VAL A 41 -12.41 9.20 9.83
N ILE A 42 -11.66 9.99 10.61
CA ILE A 42 -11.92 11.43 10.76
C ILE A 42 -11.81 12.15 9.41
N VAL A 43 -10.73 11.95 8.65
CA VAL A 43 -10.57 12.66 7.37
C VAL A 43 -11.51 12.17 6.28
N SER A 44 -11.94 10.91 6.32
CA SER A 44 -12.98 10.39 5.42
C SER A 44 -14.34 11.00 5.72
N VAL A 45 -14.71 11.17 7.00
CA VAL A 45 -15.94 11.88 7.39
C VAL A 45 -15.86 13.35 6.99
N LEU A 46 -14.75 14.03 7.29
CA LEU A 46 -14.57 15.43 6.89
C LEU A 46 -14.56 15.60 5.36
N GLY A 47 -13.98 14.63 4.64
CA GLY A 47 -13.98 14.57 3.18
C GLY A 47 -15.40 14.43 2.63
N LEU A 48 -16.19 13.51 3.18
CA LEU A 48 -17.60 13.35 2.83
C LEU A 48 -18.38 14.65 3.08
N LEU A 49 -18.32 15.21 4.28
CA LEU A 49 -19.06 16.44 4.64
C LEU A 49 -18.62 17.64 3.79
N GLY A 50 -17.32 17.83 3.61
CA GLY A 50 -16.77 18.91 2.79
C GLY A 50 -17.12 18.75 1.31
N GLY A 51 -17.08 17.52 0.80
CA GLY A 51 -17.50 17.18 -0.56
C GLY A 51 -18.98 17.49 -0.77
N SER A 52 -19.86 17.03 0.12
CA SER A 52 -21.31 17.30 0.04
C SER A 52 -21.60 18.80 0.04
N LEU A 53 -21.03 19.56 0.99
CA LEU A 53 -21.21 21.02 1.02
C LEU A 53 -20.76 21.71 -0.26
N LEU A 54 -19.65 21.24 -0.86
CA LEU A 54 -19.08 21.85 -2.04
C LEU A 54 -19.85 21.52 -3.33
N VAL A 55 -20.33 20.28 -3.45
CA VAL A 55 -20.95 19.76 -4.68
C VAL A 55 -22.47 19.93 -4.67
N THR A 56 -23.12 19.61 -3.56
CA THR A 56 -24.58 19.56 -3.45
C THR A 56 -25.16 20.71 -2.63
N HIS A 57 -24.30 21.51 -1.99
CA HIS A 57 -24.69 22.59 -1.08
C HIS A 57 -25.58 22.14 0.10
N SER A 58 -25.48 20.86 0.46
CA SER A 58 -26.29 20.24 1.51
C SER A 58 -25.46 19.25 2.33
N LEU A 59 -25.99 18.88 3.50
CA LEU A 59 -25.40 17.87 4.38
C LEU A 59 -26.36 16.69 4.53
N PRO A 60 -25.83 15.47 4.76
CA PRO A 60 -26.67 14.32 5.02
C PRO A 60 -27.45 14.49 6.33
N THR A 61 -28.78 14.43 6.25
CA THR A 61 -29.69 14.53 7.40
C THR A 61 -30.36 13.19 7.74
N SER A 62 -30.26 12.21 6.84
CA SER A 62 -30.79 10.85 7.00
C SER A 62 -29.88 9.85 6.29
N ASN A 63 -30.08 8.55 6.54
CA ASN A 63 -29.34 7.49 5.85
C ASN A 63 -29.63 7.49 4.33
N GLU A 64 -30.89 7.65 3.94
CA GLU A 64 -31.29 7.73 2.52
C GLU A 64 -30.65 8.95 1.85
N GLY A 65 -30.70 10.12 2.49
CA GLY A 65 -30.03 11.32 1.99
C GLY A 65 -28.50 11.16 1.92
N SER A 66 -27.91 10.32 2.77
CA SER A 66 -26.46 10.02 2.69
C SER A 66 -26.11 9.21 1.43
N LEU A 67 -26.96 8.25 1.06
CA LEU A 67 -26.74 7.42 -0.13
C LEU A 67 -26.91 8.22 -1.42
N GLU A 68 -27.88 9.14 -1.46
CA GLU A 68 -28.09 10.07 -2.58
C GLU A 68 -26.89 11.01 -2.75
N LEU A 69 -26.46 11.65 -1.65
CA LEU A 69 -25.27 12.51 -1.65
C LEU A 69 -24.00 11.78 -2.09
N ILE A 70 -23.82 10.53 -1.66
CA ILE A 70 -22.69 9.70 -2.13
C ILE A 70 -22.73 9.53 -3.66
N GLY A 71 -23.91 9.26 -4.24
CA GLY A 71 -24.08 9.15 -5.69
C GLY A 71 -23.66 10.43 -6.43
N ASP A 72 -24.11 11.58 -5.94
CA ASP A 72 -23.74 12.90 -6.51
C ASP A 72 -22.23 13.15 -6.43
N LEU A 73 -21.60 12.77 -5.32
CA LEU A 73 -20.16 12.91 -5.13
C LEU A 73 -19.36 11.99 -6.06
N LEU A 74 -19.82 10.75 -6.29
CA LEU A 74 -19.20 9.82 -7.24
C LEU A 74 -19.34 10.30 -8.69
N ALA A 75 -20.41 11.01 -9.02
CA ALA A 75 -20.56 11.63 -10.34
C ALA A 75 -19.65 12.84 -10.54
N HIS A 76 -19.38 13.62 -9.48
CA HIS A 76 -18.68 14.91 -9.57
C HIS A 76 -17.16 14.79 -9.36
N PRO A 77 -16.31 15.42 -10.22
CA PRO A 77 -14.84 15.33 -10.11
C PRO A 77 -14.29 15.77 -8.74
N LEU A 78 -14.84 16.87 -8.20
CA LEU A 78 -14.46 17.35 -6.87
C LEU A 78 -15.01 16.43 -5.76
N GLY A 79 -16.17 15.82 -5.95
CA GLY A 79 -16.75 14.92 -4.95
C GLY A 79 -15.84 13.70 -4.73
N ILE A 80 -15.44 13.04 -5.82
CA ILE A 80 -14.45 11.94 -5.76
C ILE A 80 -13.13 12.37 -5.14
N ALA A 81 -12.61 13.53 -5.53
CA ALA A 81 -11.34 14.02 -4.97
C ALA A 81 -11.44 14.16 -3.44
N PHE A 82 -12.56 14.66 -2.93
CA PHE A 82 -12.82 14.79 -1.49
C PHE A 82 -13.05 13.45 -0.79
N LEU A 83 -13.60 12.44 -1.47
CA LEU A 83 -13.77 11.10 -0.90
C LEU A 83 -12.44 10.35 -0.74
N ILE A 84 -11.49 10.51 -1.67
CA ILE A 84 -10.30 9.66 -1.75
C ILE A 84 -9.01 10.36 -1.28
N LEU A 85 -8.74 11.58 -1.74
CA LEU A 85 -7.43 12.22 -1.55
C LEU A 85 -7.09 12.55 -0.09
N PRO A 86 -8.04 12.97 0.78
CA PRO A 86 -7.71 13.28 2.18
C PRO A 86 -7.09 12.10 2.93
N GLY A 87 -7.57 10.87 2.67
CA GLY A 87 -6.99 9.66 3.25
C GLY A 87 -5.55 9.44 2.83
N GLN A 88 -5.26 9.59 1.53
CA GLN A 88 -3.91 9.41 0.98
C GLN A 88 -2.92 10.46 1.51
N VAL A 89 -3.34 11.73 1.54
CA VAL A 89 -2.54 12.82 2.12
C VAL A 89 -2.23 12.53 3.59
N THR A 90 -3.21 12.03 4.34
CA THR A 90 -3.05 11.66 5.75
C THR A 90 -2.02 10.54 5.92
N LEU A 91 -2.09 9.48 5.12
CA LEU A 91 -1.12 8.38 5.19
C LEU A 91 0.31 8.82 4.83
N ILE A 92 0.45 9.65 3.78
CA ILE A 92 1.73 10.26 3.42
C ILE A 92 2.24 11.12 4.57
N ALA A 93 1.41 11.96 5.17
CA ALA A 93 1.79 12.81 6.29
C ALA A 93 2.24 11.99 7.51
N LEU A 94 1.50 10.94 7.87
CA LEU A 94 1.84 10.03 8.97
C LEU A 94 3.18 9.31 8.76
N ALA A 95 3.59 9.08 7.52
CA ALA A 95 4.89 8.51 7.18
C ALA A 95 6.00 9.57 7.12
N ALA A 96 5.76 10.65 6.36
CA ALA A 96 6.75 11.66 5.99
C ALA A 96 7.09 12.60 7.15
N PHE A 97 6.10 13.03 7.93
CA PHE A 97 6.31 13.95 9.05
C PHE A 97 7.33 13.39 10.07
N PRO A 98 7.12 12.20 10.68
CA PRO A 98 8.11 11.67 11.62
C PRO A 98 9.42 11.21 10.94
N ALA A 99 9.43 10.98 9.62
CA ALA A 99 10.65 10.71 8.88
C ALA A 99 11.49 11.97 8.65
N ALA A 100 10.88 13.15 8.54
CA ALA A 100 11.58 14.43 8.36
C ALA A 100 12.40 14.82 9.60
N PHE A 101 11.94 14.44 10.81
CA PHE A 101 12.65 14.69 12.07
C PHE A 101 13.60 13.55 12.49
N SER A 102 13.85 12.59 11.60
CA SER A 102 14.76 11.47 11.87
C SER A 102 16.21 11.86 11.57
N PRO A 103 17.20 11.42 12.38
CA PRO A 103 18.62 11.64 12.08
C PRO A 103 19.08 10.84 10.83
N THR A 104 18.35 9.80 10.44
CA THR A 104 18.57 9.11 9.17
C THR A 104 17.97 9.89 8.00
N ALA A 105 18.71 10.06 6.91
CA ALA A 105 18.25 10.72 5.69
C ALA A 105 16.86 10.23 5.23
N PHE A 106 16.00 11.17 4.87
CA PHE A 106 14.57 10.95 4.55
C PHE A 106 14.33 9.77 3.59
N ARG A 107 15.03 9.73 2.45
CA ARG A 107 14.90 8.64 1.46
C ARG A 107 15.25 7.27 2.04
N ARG A 108 16.35 7.17 2.79
CA ARG A 108 16.76 5.93 3.48
C ARG A 108 15.81 5.58 4.61
N ARG A 109 15.20 6.59 5.24
CA ARG A 109 14.24 6.41 6.33
C ARG A 109 12.94 5.78 5.84
N LEU A 110 12.48 6.17 4.66
CA LEU A 110 11.25 5.67 4.04
C LEU A 110 11.49 4.52 3.04
N GLY A 111 12.72 4.01 2.93
CA GLY A 111 13.03 2.92 2.00
C GLY A 111 12.94 3.31 0.52
N LEU A 112 12.92 4.61 0.19
CA LEU A 112 12.96 5.16 -1.16
C LEU A 112 14.40 5.12 -1.70
N VAL A 113 14.92 3.90 -1.83
CA VAL A 113 16.29 3.59 -2.29
C VAL A 113 16.22 2.57 -3.43
N PRO A 114 17.27 2.45 -4.26
CA PRO A 114 17.34 1.38 -5.24
C PRO A 114 17.20 0.00 -4.57
N TRP A 115 16.49 -0.93 -5.23
CA TRP A 115 16.39 -2.30 -4.77
C TRP A 115 17.71 -3.05 -4.96
N THR A 116 17.92 -4.09 -4.16
CA THR A 116 19.20 -4.82 -4.10
C THR A 116 19.24 -6.09 -4.95
N VAL A 117 18.11 -6.55 -5.49
CA VAL A 117 18.00 -7.79 -6.30
C VAL A 117 17.94 -7.46 -7.79
N SER A 118 17.99 -8.45 -8.68
CA SER A 118 17.89 -8.18 -10.12
C SER A 118 16.53 -7.57 -10.49
N THR A 119 16.54 -6.64 -11.45
CA THR A 119 15.31 -6.05 -11.99
C THR A 119 14.38 -7.10 -12.58
N ARG A 120 14.93 -8.18 -13.18
CA ARG A 120 14.13 -9.31 -13.65
C ARG A 120 13.31 -9.95 -12.52
N SER A 121 13.94 -10.25 -11.39
CA SER A 121 13.25 -10.79 -10.22
C SER A 121 12.17 -9.82 -9.74
N VAL A 122 12.46 -8.52 -9.66
CA VAL A 122 11.46 -7.50 -9.31
C VAL A 122 10.27 -7.53 -10.26
N LEU A 123 10.49 -7.49 -11.58
CA LEU A 123 9.42 -7.45 -12.58
C LEU A 123 8.52 -8.69 -12.50
N LEU A 124 9.11 -9.89 -12.36
CA LEU A 124 8.35 -11.13 -12.20
C LEU A 124 7.50 -11.12 -10.92
N LEU A 125 8.06 -10.65 -9.81
CA LEU A 125 7.37 -10.61 -8.53
C LEU A 125 6.28 -9.51 -8.47
N VAL A 126 6.49 -8.38 -9.14
CA VAL A 126 5.48 -7.33 -9.31
C VAL A 126 4.33 -7.85 -10.17
N ALA A 127 4.63 -8.49 -11.30
CA ALA A 127 3.64 -9.10 -12.19
C ALA A 127 2.86 -10.26 -11.53
N ALA A 128 3.40 -10.85 -10.46
CA ALA A 128 2.73 -11.88 -9.68
C ALA A 128 1.67 -11.33 -8.70
N ALA A 129 1.70 -10.03 -8.37
CA ALA A 129 0.82 -9.45 -7.36
C ALA A 129 -0.68 -9.69 -7.61
N PRO A 130 -1.20 -9.55 -8.86
CA PRO A 130 -2.60 -9.83 -9.10
C PRO A 130 -2.98 -11.30 -8.92
N ALA A 131 -2.10 -12.26 -9.25
CA ALA A 131 -2.36 -13.67 -8.96
C ALA A 131 -2.37 -13.96 -7.45
N VAL A 132 -1.51 -13.30 -6.67
CA VAL A 132 -1.58 -13.38 -5.20
C VAL A 132 -2.95 -12.90 -4.72
N GLN A 133 -3.46 -11.79 -5.25
CA GLN A 133 -4.78 -11.27 -4.89
C GLN A 133 -5.92 -12.21 -5.32
N PHE A 134 -5.89 -12.77 -6.52
CA PHE A 134 -6.92 -13.72 -6.95
C PHE A 134 -6.95 -14.97 -6.08
N LEU A 135 -5.78 -15.56 -5.79
CA LEU A 135 -5.67 -16.70 -4.88
C LEU A 135 -6.15 -16.35 -3.46
N ALA A 136 -5.91 -15.11 -3.01
CA ALA A 136 -6.34 -14.62 -1.71
C ALA A 136 -7.86 -14.49 -1.56
N VAL A 137 -8.58 -14.29 -2.67
CA VAL A 137 -10.05 -14.16 -2.69
C VAL A 137 -10.75 -15.52 -2.81
N LEU A 138 -10.06 -16.59 -3.24
CA LEU A 138 -10.66 -17.93 -3.34
C LEU A 138 -11.31 -18.42 -2.03
N PRO A 139 -10.69 -18.28 -0.84
CA PRO A 139 -11.35 -18.68 0.41
C PRO A 139 -12.65 -17.91 0.66
N VAL A 140 -12.70 -16.62 0.32
CA VAL A 140 -13.91 -15.79 0.44
C VAL A 140 -15.03 -16.35 -0.42
N GLN A 141 -14.71 -16.71 -1.68
CA GLN A 141 -15.67 -17.32 -2.61
C GLN A 141 -16.11 -18.71 -2.18
N LEU A 142 -15.17 -19.58 -1.76
CA LEU A 142 -15.45 -20.95 -1.34
C LEU A 142 -16.29 -21.03 -0.07
N LEU A 143 -16.14 -20.05 0.83
CA LEU A 143 -16.94 -19.93 2.04
C LEU A 143 -18.30 -19.24 1.79
N GLY A 144 -18.55 -18.74 0.58
CA GLY A 144 -19.78 -18.03 0.24
C GLY A 144 -19.98 -16.75 1.06
N LEU A 145 -18.89 -16.06 1.41
CA LEU A 145 -18.98 -14.80 2.17
C LEU A 145 -19.47 -13.69 1.24
N GLU A 146 -20.60 -13.09 1.59
CA GLU A 146 -21.21 -12.00 0.84
C GLU A 146 -20.52 -10.65 1.13
N ALA A 147 -20.66 -9.70 0.20
CA ALA A 147 -20.15 -8.37 0.40
C ALA A 147 -20.92 -7.64 1.51
N ASP A 148 -20.20 -7.02 2.43
CA ASP A 148 -20.78 -6.08 3.38
C ASP A 148 -20.90 -4.67 2.78
N GLU A 149 -21.65 -3.78 3.45
CA GLU A 149 -21.92 -2.40 2.99
C GLU A 149 -20.63 -1.63 2.61
N GLN A 150 -19.54 -1.85 3.34
CA GLN A 150 -18.28 -1.16 3.09
C GLN A 150 -17.60 -1.68 1.82
N LEU A 151 -17.67 -2.99 1.55
CA LEU A 151 -17.17 -3.57 0.30
C LEU A 151 -18.04 -3.16 -0.90
N GLU A 152 -19.36 -3.10 -0.74
CA GLU A 152 -20.27 -2.59 -1.77
C GLU A 152 -19.97 -1.12 -2.10
N PHE A 153 -19.75 -0.28 -1.09
CA PHE A 153 -19.35 1.11 -1.28
C PHE A 153 -18.05 1.24 -2.08
N ILE A 154 -17.05 0.40 -1.81
CA ILE A 154 -15.80 0.36 -2.59
C ILE A 154 -16.08 -0.04 -4.04
N GLY A 155 -16.98 -1.00 -4.26
CA GLY A 155 -17.44 -1.38 -5.60
C GLY A 155 -18.03 -0.18 -6.35
N ARG A 156 -18.98 0.53 -5.75
CA ARG A 156 -19.60 1.75 -6.29
C ARG A 156 -18.57 2.84 -6.58
N LEU A 157 -17.63 3.06 -5.66
CA LEU A 157 -16.56 4.04 -5.80
C LEU A 157 -15.68 3.77 -7.03
N ILE A 158 -15.54 2.51 -7.45
CA ILE A 158 -14.76 2.13 -8.63
C ILE A 158 -15.62 2.16 -9.90
N SER A 159 -16.87 1.70 -9.86
CA SER A 159 -17.69 1.45 -11.07
C SER A 159 -18.61 2.59 -11.50
N GLU A 160 -19.06 3.43 -10.56
CA GLU A 160 -19.97 4.54 -10.86
C GLU A 160 -19.30 5.75 -11.54
N PRO A 161 -18.07 6.17 -11.18
CA PRO A 161 -17.46 7.36 -11.74
C PRO A 161 -17.33 7.30 -13.26
N ARG A 162 -17.63 8.42 -13.93
CA ARG A 162 -17.50 8.57 -15.40
C ARG A 162 -16.64 9.78 -15.76
N GLY A 163 -16.16 9.83 -17.01
CA GLY A 163 -15.40 10.97 -17.54
C GLY A 163 -14.20 11.36 -16.66
N LEU A 164 -14.09 12.65 -16.31
CA LEU A 164 -13.01 13.14 -15.47
C LEU A 164 -13.01 12.51 -14.05
N SER A 165 -14.19 12.25 -13.49
CA SER A 165 -14.32 11.60 -12.17
C SER A 165 -13.69 10.20 -12.18
N ALA A 166 -13.88 9.43 -13.26
CA ALA A 166 -13.23 8.14 -13.45
C ALA A 166 -11.70 8.24 -13.53
N VAL A 167 -11.18 9.26 -14.22
CA VAL A 167 -9.72 9.50 -14.32
C VAL A 167 -9.13 9.86 -12.95
N ILE A 168 -9.80 10.70 -12.18
CA ILE A 168 -9.38 11.07 -10.82
C ILE A 168 -9.42 9.84 -9.91
N MET A 169 -10.52 9.08 -9.93
CA MET A 169 -10.67 7.85 -9.18
C MET A 169 -9.57 6.85 -9.51
N PHE A 170 -9.37 6.54 -10.79
CA PHE A 170 -8.32 5.62 -11.25
C PHE A 170 -6.95 6.07 -10.77
N SER A 171 -6.63 7.36 -10.95
CA SER A 171 -5.33 7.90 -10.56
C SER A 171 -5.10 7.83 -9.06
N ALA A 172 -6.14 8.15 -8.27
CA ALA A 172 -6.10 8.10 -6.83
C ALA A 172 -5.98 6.64 -6.34
N VAL A 173 -6.83 5.72 -6.80
CA VAL A 173 -6.82 4.32 -6.36
C VAL A 173 -5.57 3.58 -6.80
N VAL A 174 -5.07 3.81 -8.02
CA VAL A 174 -3.89 3.11 -8.53
C VAL A 174 -2.62 3.73 -7.98
N PHE A 175 -2.36 5.00 -8.29
CA PHE A 175 -1.09 5.63 -7.96
C PHE A 175 -1.08 6.21 -6.54
N GLY A 176 -2.18 6.88 -6.16
CA GLY A 176 -2.30 7.54 -4.87
C GLY A 176 -2.24 6.54 -3.70
N ALA A 177 -3.12 5.54 -3.67
CA ALA A 177 -3.14 4.51 -2.64
C ALA A 177 -1.87 3.64 -2.69
N GLY A 178 -1.48 3.17 -3.89
CA GLY A 178 -0.27 2.37 -4.07
C GLY A 178 1.01 3.07 -3.61
N PHE A 179 1.07 4.41 -3.66
CA PHE A 179 2.16 5.17 -3.07
C PHE A 179 1.97 5.41 -1.58
N ALA A 180 0.83 5.98 -1.18
CA ALA A 180 0.58 6.46 0.18
C ALA A 180 0.60 5.33 1.22
N GLU A 181 -0.07 4.22 0.91
CA GLU A 181 -0.18 3.07 1.80
C GLU A 181 1.18 2.38 1.95
N GLU A 182 1.87 2.12 0.83
CA GLU A 182 3.20 1.50 0.88
C GLU A 182 4.24 2.37 1.58
N LEU A 183 4.17 3.69 1.40
CA LEU A 183 5.06 4.63 2.08
C LEU A 183 4.91 4.55 3.61
N LEU A 184 3.67 4.47 4.10
CA LEU A 184 3.39 4.32 5.53
C LEU A 184 3.77 2.93 6.03
N PHE A 185 3.17 1.88 5.47
CA PHE A 185 3.28 0.53 6.01
C PHE A 185 4.66 -0.07 5.78
N ARG A 186 5.20 0.01 4.57
CA ARG A 186 6.44 -0.67 4.18
C ARG A 186 7.63 0.27 4.37
N GLY A 187 7.47 1.52 3.93
CA GLY A 187 8.49 2.55 4.00
C GLY A 187 8.83 2.98 5.43
N TYR A 188 7.82 3.33 6.22
CA TYR A 188 8.01 3.83 7.59
C TYR A 188 7.89 2.74 8.65
N VAL A 189 6.73 2.08 8.76
CA VAL A 189 6.40 1.19 9.88
C VAL A 189 7.25 -0.08 9.85
N GLN A 190 7.10 -0.91 8.82
CA GLN A 190 7.80 -2.20 8.68
C GLN A 190 9.31 -2.01 8.78
N ARG A 191 9.87 -1.02 8.10
CA ARG A 191 11.31 -0.73 8.12
C ARG A 191 11.82 -0.43 9.53
N ARG A 192 11.02 0.21 10.38
CA ARG A 192 11.36 0.43 11.79
C ARG A 192 11.18 -0.83 12.64
N LEU A 193 10.13 -1.61 12.39
CA LEU A 193 9.93 -2.89 13.08
C LEU A 193 11.10 -3.85 12.79
N LEU A 194 11.60 -3.90 11.56
CA LEU A 194 12.77 -4.70 11.15
C LEU A 194 14.07 -4.37 11.93
N GLN A 195 14.14 -3.22 12.61
CA GLN A 195 15.30 -2.88 13.45
C GLN A 195 15.28 -3.60 14.81
N ARG A 196 14.15 -4.21 15.18
CA ARG A 196 13.89 -4.77 16.52
C ARG A 196 13.25 -6.14 16.52
N TRP A 197 12.47 -6.44 15.49
CA TRP A 197 11.68 -7.65 15.36
C TRP A 197 12.23 -8.52 14.24
N SER A 198 11.90 -9.80 14.28
CA SER A 198 12.17 -10.72 13.18
C SER A 198 11.42 -10.29 11.93
N ALA A 199 11.95 -10.66 10.75
CA ALA A 199 11.31 -10.30 9.48
C ALA A 199 9.84 -10.75 9.38
N PRO A 200 9.45 -11.98 9.79
CA PRO A 200 8.05 -12.39 9.76
C PRO A 200 7.14 -11.49 10.61
N ALA A 201 7.55 -11.15 11.84
CA ALA A 201 6.75 -10.28 12.71
C ALA A 201 6.67 -8.84 12.17
N ALA A 202 7.78 -8.32 11.64
CA ALA A 202 7.84 -7.00 11.05
C ALA A 202 7.04 -6.88 9.75
N ILE A 203 6.77 -7.99 9.04
CA ILE A 203 5.88 -8.07 7.87
C ILE A 203 4.42 -8.24 8.31
N ALA A 204 4.17 -9.17 9.23
CA ALA A 204 2.83 -9.56 9.64
C ALA A 204 2.06 -8.43 10.31
N VAL A 205 2.65 -7.73 11.26
CA VAL A 205 1.95 -6.67 12.01
C VAL A 205 1.46 -5.52 11.11
N PRO A 206 2.29 -4.87 10.28
CA PRO A 206 1.79 -3.84 9.37
C PRO A 206 0.87 -4.42 8.29
N GLY A 207 1.07 -5.68 7.85
CA GLY A 207 0.17 -6.34 6.90
C GLY A 207 -1.24 -6.57 7.45
N VAL A 208 -1.37 -6.96 8.72
CA VAL A 208 -2.66 -7.11 9.40
C VAL A 208 -3.33 -5.76 9.61
N VAL A 209 -2.59 -4.74 10.05
CA VAL A 209 -3.17 -3.39 10.22
C VAL A 209 -3.62 -2.83 8.87
N PHE A 210 -2.83 -3.00 7.81
CA PHE A 210 -3.19 -2.65 6.43
C PHE A 210 -4.52 -3.27 6.01
N ALA A 211 -4.68 -4.59 6.21
CA ALA A 211 -5.94 -5.27 5.90
C ALA A 211 -7.10 -4.72 6.74
N ALA A 212 -6.89 -4.51 8.04
CA ALA A 212 -7.92 -3.99 8.94
C ALA A 212 -8.38 -2.56 8.60
N MET A 213 -7.53 -1.72 8.00
CA MET A 213 -7.92 -0.37 7.59
C MET A 213 -8.98 -0.33 6.49
N HIS A 214 -9.25 -1.44 5.82
CA HIS A 214 -10.31 -1.52 4.81
C HIS A 214 -11.70 -1.57 5.44
N MET A 215 -11.79 -1.78 6.77
CA MET A 215 -13.04 -1.70 7.57
C MET A 215 -14.18 -2.62 7.09
N SER A 216 -13.84 -3.63 6.28
CA SER A 216 -14.71 -4.71 5.84
C SER A 216 -14.01 -6.02 6.19
N PRO A 217 -14.57 -6.90 7.03
CA PRO A 217 -13.95 -8.18 7.37
C PRO A 217 -13.71 -9.06 6.14
N VAL A 218 -14.67 -9.05 5.20
CA VAL A 218 -14.63 -9.82 3.95
C VAL A 218 -13.51 -9.29 3.05
N HIS A 219 -13.43 -7.98 2.88
CA HIS A 219 -12.35 -7.34 2.13
C HIS A 219 -11.00 -7.58 2.81
N ALA A 220 -10.90 -7.35 4.12
CA ALA A 220 -9.67 -7.53 4.89
C ALA A 220 -9.10 -8.95 4.75
N LEU A 221 -9.95 -9.98 4.80
CA LEU A 221 -9.54 -11.35 4.56
C LEU A 221 -8.98 -11.53 3.14
N GLY A 222 -9.63 -10.93 2.14
CA GLY A 222 -9.21 -10.96 0.74
C GLY A 222 -7.91 -10.21 0.45
N VAL A 223 -7.59 -9.12 1.15
CA VAL A 223 -6.37 -8.32 0.89
C VAL A 223 -5.21 -8.63 1.82
N LEU A 224 -5.43 -9.33 2.94
CA LEU A 224 -4.35 -9.68 3.87
C LEU A 224 -3.18 -10.40 3.20
N PRO A 225 -3.37 -11.44 2.36
CA PRO A 225 -2.25 -12.10 1.71
C PRO A 225 -1.46 -11.18 0.76
N LEU A 226 -2.15 -10.27 0.04
CA LEU A 226 -1.49 -9.24 -0.76
C LEU A 226 -0.70 -8.28 0.12
N GLY A 227 -1.27 -7.89 1.28
CA GLY A 227 -0.60 -7.09 2.30
C GLY A 227 0.73 -7.70 2.76
N LEU A 228 0.72 -8.99 3.04
CA LEU A 228 1.91 -9.77 3.43
C LEU A 228 2.90 -9.91 2.26
N TRP A 229 2.41 -10.11 1.04
CA TRP A 229 3.23 -10.17 -0.17
C TRP A 229 4.03 -8.90 -0.41
N MET A 230 3.37 -7.74 -0.34
CA MET A 230 4.03 -6.43 -0.47
C MET A 230 5.05 -6.21 0.65
N GLY A 231 4.75 -6.64 1.87
CA GLY A 231 5.71 -6.63 2.98
C GLY A 231 6.93 -7.52 2.70
N PHE A 232 6.74 -8.73 2.18
CA PHE A 232 7.82 -9.61 1.74
C PHE A 232 8.68 -8.96 0.65
N LEU A 233 8.07 -8.34 -0.37
CA LEU A 233 8.81 -7.63 -1.42
C LEU A 233 9.67 -6.51 -0.84
N ALA A 234 9.11 -5.65 0.01
CA ALA A 234 9.84 -4.57 0.62
C ALA A 234 11.03 -5.06 1.47
N TRP A 235 10.84 -6.15 2.22
CA TRP A 235 11.90 -6.77 3.00
C TRP A 235 13.00 -7.38 2.12
N ARG A 236 12.63 -8.19 1.12
CA ARG A 236 13.60 -8.92 0.28
C ARG A 236 14.40 -8.01 -0.65
N THR A 237 13.78 -6.96 -1.16
CA THR A 237 14.41 -6.03 -2.08
C THR A 237 15.15 -4.89 -1.38
N GLY A 238 14.90 -4.70 -0.07
CA GLY A 238 15.46 -3.60 0.72
C GLY A 238 14.90 -2.22 0.38
N SER A 239 13.90 -2.15 -0.52
CA SER A 239 13.30 -0.94 -1.07
C SER A 239 11.77 -1.01 -1.00
N VAL A 240 11.12 0.11 -0.77
CA VAL A 240 9.65 0.20 -0.82
C VAL A 240 9.11 0.19 -2.25
N VAL A 241 9.94 0.56 -3.23
CA VAL A 241 9.49 0.79 -4.62
C VAL A 241 8.91 -0.47 -5.27
N PRO A 242 9.51 -1.67 -5.15
CA PRO A 242 8.88 -2.89 -5.67
C PRO A 242 7.50 -3.19 -5.08
N ALA A 243 7.27 -2.88 -3.80
CA ALA A 243 5.97 -3.03 -3.17
C ALA A 243 4.95 -2.01 -3.72
N MET A 244 5.36 -0.74 -3.92
CA MET A 244 4.54 0.28 -4.60
C MET A 244 4.12 -0.16 -6.00
N LEU A 245 5.06 -0.66 -6.80
CA LEU A 245 4.77 -1.13 -8.16
C LEU A 245 3.83 -2.35 -8.16
N ALA A 246 4.02 -3.29 -7.23
CA ALA A 246 3.13 -4.44 -7.06
C ALA A 246 1.71 -4.00 -6.68
N HIS A 247 1.58 -3.07 -5.74
CA HIS A 247 0.30 -2.50 -5.32
C HIS A 247 -0.40 -1.79 -6.49
N MET A 248 0.31 -0.87 -7.17
CA MET A 248 -0.22 -0.15 -8.34
C MET A 248 -0.66 -1.12 -9.44
N THR A 249 0.12 -2.16 -9.72
CA THR A 249 -0.22 -3.19 -10.71
C THR A 249 -1.49 -3.95 -10.30
N ASN A 250 -1.59 -4.33 -9.03
CA ASN A 250 -2.77 -4.99 -8.49
C ASN A 250 -4.02 -4.10 -8.60
N ASN A 251 -3.93 -2.84 -8.17
CA ASN A 251 -5.06 -1.91 -8.20
C ASN A 251 -5.48 -1.58 -9.63
N ALA A 252 -4.52 -1.40 -10.55
CA ALA A 252 -4.84 -1.17 -11.95
C ALA A 252 -5.63 -2.34 -12.54
N LEU A 253 -5.20 -3.59 -12.29
CA LEU A 253 -5.95 -4.75 -12.76
C LEU A 253 -7.30 -4.87 -12.05
N GLY A 254 -7.36 -4.65 -10.73
CA GLY A 254 -8.61 -4.69 -9.97
C GLY A 254 -9.65 -3.71 -10.49
N VAL A 255 -9.25 -2.46 -10.77
CA VAL A 255 -10.14 -1.44 -11.37
C VAL A 255 -10.60 -1.86 -12.77
N VAL A 256 -9.70 -2.35 -13.63
CA VAL A 256 -10.07 -2.85 -14.96
C VAL A 256 -11.07 -4.00 -14.86
N VAL A 257 -10.83 -4.97 -13.98
CA VAL A 257 -11.72 -6.10 -13.74
C VAL A 257 -13.09 -5.64 -13.24
N ALA A 258 -13.13 -4.73 -12.27
CA ALA A 258 -14.38 -4.17 -11.76
C ALA A 258 -15.18 -3.46 -12.85
N LEU A 259 -14.52 -2.65 -13.69
CA LEU A 259 -15.19 -1.96 -14.80
C LEU A 259 -15.72 -2.91 -15.87
N LEU A 260 -14.96 -3.97 -16.21
CA LEU A 260 -15.39 -4.97 -17.19
C LEU A 260 -16.54 -5.86 -16.70
N THR A 261 -16.67 -6.04 -15.39
CA THR A 261 -17.70 -6.89 -14.77
C THR A 261 -18.93 -6.10 -14.31
N ALA A 262 -18.81 -4.78 -14.12
CA ALA A 262 -19.93 -3.90 -13.75
C ALA A 262 -21.00 -3.76 -14.86
N THR A 263 -20.64 -3.99 -16.13
CA THR A 263 -21.59 -3.98 -17.25
C THR A 263 -21.54 -5.33 -17.97
N PRO A 264 -22.51 -6.24 -17.75
CA PRO A 264 -22.63 -7.43 -18.59
C PRO A 264 -22.76 -6.98 -20.04
N ALA A 265 -21.90 -7.48 -20.94
CA ALA A 265 -22.09 -7.25 -22.36
C ALA A 265 -23.49 -7.78 -22.76
N GLU A 266 -24.27 -6.99 -23.49
CA GLU A 266 -25.57 -7.45 -24.00
C GLU A 266 -25.39 -8.78 -24.75
N GLY A 267 -26.05 -9.84 -24.27
CA GLY A 267 -25.96 -11.19 -24.85
C GLY A 267 -24.89 -12.11 -24.25
N ALA A 268 -24.11 -11.67 -23.25
CA ALA A 268 -23.21 -12.57 -22.52
C ALA A 268 -24.03 -13.56 -21.67
N SER A 269 -23.74 -14.87 -21.80
CA SER A 269 -24.31 -15.87 -20.90
C SER A 269 -23.97 -15.55 -19.44
N MET A 270 -24.89 -15.86 -18.52
CA MET A 270 -24.73 -15.66 -17.07
C MET A 270 -23.40 -16.25 -16.55
N ASP A 271 -22.98 -17.39 -17.12
CA ASP A 271 -21.74 -18.09 -16.77
C ASP A 271 -20.47 -17.32 -17.23
N MET A 272 -20.49 -16.72 -18.42
CA MET A 272 -19.39 -15.86 -18.89
C MET A 272 -19.33 -14.51 -18.16
N ALA A 273 -20.48 -14.00 -17.70
CA ALA A 273 -20.53 -12.78 -16.91
C ALA A 273 -19.98 -12.99 -15.48
N GLN A 274 -20.22 -14.16 -14.90
CA GLN A 274 -19.78 -14.49 -13.54
C GLN A 274 -18.37 -15.08 -13.47
N ASN A 275 -17.90 -15.77 -14.52
CA ASN A 275 -16.62 -16.47 -14.48
C ASN A 275 -15.86 -16.40 -15.84
N PRO A 276 -15.43 -15.20 -16.25
CA PRO A 276 -14.86 -15.01 -17.57
C PRO A 276 -13.51 -15.72 -17.72
N SER A 277 -13.29 -16.40 -18.85
CA SER A 277 -12.06 -17.18 -19.10
C SER A 277 -10.76 -16.35 -19.01
N TRP A 278 -10.81 -15.05 -19.28
CA TRP A 278 -9.68 -14.13 -19.12
C TRP A 278 -9.21 -14.02 -17.66
N TYR A 279 -10.11 -14.23 -16.69
CA TYR A 279 -9.79 -14.23 -15.26
C TYR A 279 -8.78 -15.33 -14.94
N TRP A 280 -9.09 -16.57 -15.36
CA TRP A 280 -8.24 -17.73 -15.11
C TRP A 280 -6.92 -17.69 -15.87
N ILE A 281 -6.91 -17.10 -17.06
CA ILE A 281 -5.66 -16.84 -17.80
C ILE A 281 -4.75 -15.90 -17.00
N GLY A 282 -5.31 -14.82 -16.44
CA GLY A 282 -4.58 -13.88 -15.58
C GLY A 282 -4.00 -14.57 -14.34
N VAL A 283 -4.79 -15.42 -13.67
CA VAL A 283 -4.34 -16.23 -12.53
C VAL A 283 -3.18 -17.13 -12.91
N ALA A 284 -3.30 -17.86 -14.03
CA ALA A 284 -2.27 -18.79 -14.49
C ALA A 284 -0.95 -18.06 -14.82
N VAL A 285 -1.02 -16.95 -15.55
CA VAL A 285 0.15 -16.12 -15.89
C VAL A 285 0.83 -15.59 -14.63
N GLY A 286 0.06 -15.04 -13.69
CA GLY A 286 0.63 -14.51 -12.45
C GLY A 286 1.22 -15.61 -11.55
N ALA A 287 0.65 -16.82 -11.55
CA ALA A 287 1.24 -17.98 -10.85
C ALA A 287 2.58 -18.40 -11.46
N VAL A 288 2.71 -18.40 -12.79
CA VAL A 288 3.98 -18.63 -13.48
C VAL A 288 5.00 -17.55 -13.12
N CYS A 289 4.60 -16.26 -13.14
CA CYS A 289 5.43 -15.14 -12.71
C CYS A 289 5.88 -15.28 -11.25
N LEU A 290 4.99 -15.72 -10.35
CA LEU A 290 5.30 -15.95 -8.94
C LEU A 290 6.38 -17.02 -8.79
N VAL A 291 6.19 -18.19 -9.39
CA VAL A 291 7.13 -19.32 -9.32
C VAL A 291 8.48 -18.93 -9.95
N ALA A 292 8.47 -18.31 -11.13
CA ALA A 292 9.68 -17.87 -11.81
C ALA A 292 10.43 -16.80 -11.00
N GLY A 293 9.72 -15.82 -10.45
CA GLY A 293 10.27 -14.75 -9.63
C GLY A 293 10.89 -15.28 -8.35
N LEU A 294 10.20 -16.18 -7.63
CA LEU A 294 10.72 -16.80 -6.41
C LEU A 294 11.95 -17.67 -6.68
N ARG A 295 11.96 -18.43 -7.79
CA ARG A 295 13.13 -19.23 -8.21
C ARG A 295 14.32 -18.34 -8.55
N SER A 296 14.08 -17.26 -9.31
CA SER A 296 15.10 -16.28 -9.67
C SER A 296 15.71 -15.65 -8.41
N LEU A 297 14.86 -15.19 -7.50
CA LEU A 297 15.27 -14.60 -6.23
C LEU A 297 16.05 -15.59 -5.34
N ALA A 298 15.64 -16.86 -5.30
CA ALA A 298 16.33 -17.89 -4.55
C ALA A 298 17.74 -18.17 -5.09
N ARG A 299 17.92 -18.18 -6.42
CA ARG A 299 19.23 -18.33 -7.06
C ARG A 299 20.17 -17.18 -6.69
N GLU A 300 19.70 -15.94 -6.85
CA GLU A 300 20.48 -14.75 -6.48
C GLU A 300 20.86 -14.73 -4.99
N THR A 301 19.99 -15.26 -4.12
CA THR A 301 20.28 -15.34 -2.68
C THR A 301 21.39 -16.35 -2.39
N ARG A 302 21.38 -17.51 -3.08
CA ARG A 302 22.42 -18.53 -2.94
C ARG A 302 23.78 -18.05 -3.47
N GLU A 303 23.79 -17.37 -4.60
CA GLU A 303 25.02 -16.83 -5.22
C GLU A 303 25.70 -15.73 -4.39
N ARG A 304 24.95 -15.08 -3.47
CA ARG A 304 25.46 -14.04 -2.57
C ARG A 304 25.94 -14.55 -1.22
N GLN A 305 25.66 -15.81 -0.88
CA GLN A 305 26.20 -16.42 0.33
C GLN A 305 27.60 -16.97 -0.02
N PRO A 306 28.66 -16.50 0.65
CA PRO A 306 30.04 -16.93 0.39
C PRO A 306 30.27 -18.40 0.72
#